data_AF-D8FE70-F1
#
_entry.id   AF-D8FE70-F1
#
_cell.length_a   1.000
_cell.length_b   1.000
_cell.length_c   1.000
_cell.angle_alpha   90.00
_cell.angle_beta   90.00
_cell.angle_gamma   90.00
#
_symmetry.space_group_name_H-M   'P 1'
#
loop_
_entity.id
_entity.type
_entity.pdbx_description
1 polymer ?
#
loop_
_entity_poly.entity_id
_entity_poly.type
_entity_poly.pdbx_seq_one_letter_code
_entity_poly.pdbx_strand_id
1 'polypeptide(L)'
;MSTRKRRMSQIDLRRYLRTDHPELCRRGISATTCRYLGCGFLPRRSWAKTGSPLNSRLVFQVRGVRENGQGLQPVILTHTGRALSMEQEELNGKYWSYPFKKAWEIYNQDNILLDEAALGQTNMFGLILTEGFFDVAKLVEAGCRNAVALMGNAISLGQIERLVWIRSRVRFPRILLFLDRDPAGKTGALQVRERLFHHGFPVTVFDWEQLVSFNGEKPKPIPESIKDPADMSVEQIQTLRRHGIF
;
A
#
# COMPACT_ATOMS: atom_id res chain seq x y z
N MET A 1 -21.44 21.88 -20.11
CA MET A 1 -22.27 21.74 -18.89
C MET A 1 -22.08 20.32 -18.38
N SER A 2 -21.65 19.98 -17.17
CA SER A 2 -21.72 20.61 -15.85
C SER A 2 -20.44 20.33 -15.06
N THR A 3 -19.71 21.38 -14.71
CA THR A 3 -18.57 21.40 -13.78
C THR A 3 -19.07 21.25 -12.35
N ARG A 4 -19.50 20.05 -11.97
CA ARG A 4 -19.74 19.73 -10.57
C ARG A 4 -18.38 19.57 -9.87
N LYS A 5 -17.92 20.69 -9.28
CA LYS A 5 -16.78 20.82 -8.36
C LYS A 5 -16.47 19.51 -7.61
N ARG A 6 -15.30 18.91 -7.87
CA ARG A 6 -14.65 17.91 -7.02
C ARG A 6 -14.30 18.56 -5.68
N ARG A 7 -15.27 18.70 -4.78
CA ARG A 7 -15.08 19.18 -3.41
C ARG A 7 -15.58 18.11 -2.48
N MET A 8 -14.70 17.26 -1.92
CA MET A 8 -14.88 16.67 -0.58
C MET A 8 -13.78 15.73 -0.03
N SER A 9 -12.57 15.63 -0.59
CA SER A 9 -11.51 14.79 0.02
C SER A 9 -10.17 15.49 0.33
N GLN A 10 -10.13 16.83 0.32
CA GLN A 10 -8.91 17.60 0.66
C GLN A 10 -8.64 17.74 2.17
N ILE A 11 -9.55 17.28 3.02
CA ILE A 11 -9.39 17.42 4.47
C ILE A 11 -8.34 16.44 4.95
N ASP A 12 -7.21 16.94 5.44
CA ASP A 12 -6.20 16.10 6.07
C ASP A 12 -6.70 15.54 7.41
N LEU A 13 -6.97 14.23 7.43
CA LEU A 13 -7.46 13.52 8.61
C LEU A 13 -6.35 13.14 9.59
N ARG A 14 -5.06 13.23 9.21
CA ARG A 14 -3.94 12.68 10.01
C ARG A 14 -3.93 13.14 11.46
N ARG A 15 -4.27 14.41 11.73
CA ARG A 15 -4.36 14.99 13.09
C ARG A 15 -5.44 14.37 13.98
N TYR A 16 -6.39 13.65 13.40
CA TYR A 16 -7.47 12.97 14.11
C TYR A 16 -7.25 11.46 14.21
N LEU A 17 -6.19 10.93 13.59
CA LEU A 17 -5.91 9.51 13.60
C LEU A 17 -5.12 9.14 14.86
N ARG A 18 -5.64 8.15 15.58
CA ARG A 18 -4.99 7.53 16.72
C ARG A 18 -4.11 6.39 16.25
N THR A 19 -2.87 6.35 16.72
CA THR A 19 -1.87 5.34 16.34
C THR A 19 -1.71 4.22 17.37
N ASP A 20 -2.49 4.28 18.46
CA ASP A 20 -2.43 3.39 19.62
C ASP A 20 -3.57 2.35 19.65
N HIS A 21 -4.29 2.20 18.53
CA HIS A 21 -5.43 1.28 18.47
C HIS A 21 -4.96 -0.18 18.52
N PRO A 22 -5.60 -1.07 19.32
CA PRO A 22 -5.18 -2.46 19.49
C PRO A 22 -4.98 -3.24 18.19
N GLU A 23 -5.83 -3.03 17.18
CA GLU A 23 -5.68 -3.70 15.88
C GLU A 23 -4.40 -3.29 15.12
N LEU A 24 -3.89 -2.07 15.28
CA LEU A 24 -2.59 -1.66 14.71
C LEU A 24 -1.44 -2.33 15.48
N CYS A 25 -1.54 -2.36 16.81
CA CYS A 25 -0.57 -3.03 17.67
C CYS A 25 -0.49 -4.53 17.36
N ARG A 26 -1.64 -5.21 17.20
CA ARG A 26 -1.73 -6.63 16.83
C ARG A 26 -1.08 -6.90 15.48
N ARG A 27 -1.20 -5.96 14.54
CA ARG A 27 -0.52 -6.01 13.24
C ARG A 27 0.94 -5.59 13.30
N GLY A 28 1.47 -5.21 14.47
CA GLY A 28 2.84 -4.73 14.62
C GLY A 28 3.13 -3.53 13.72
N ILE A 29 2.26 -2.54 13.69
CA ILE A 29 2.43 -1.28 12.95
C ILE A 29 2.62 -0.15 13.96
N SER A 30 3.78 0.51 13.92
CA SER A 30 4.14 1.55 14.86
C SER A 30 3.48 2.90 14.56
N ALA A 31 3.53 3.80 15.54
CA ALA A 31 3.11 5.18 15.35
C ALA A 31 3.97 5.92 14.32
N THR A 32 5.24 5.54 14.15
CA THR A 32 6.12 6.14 13.14
C THR A 32 5.66 5.78 11.73
N THR A 33 5.38 4.50 11.48
CA THR A 33 4.80 4.04 10.20
C THR A 33 3.44 4.67 9.95
N CYS A 34 2.59 4.76 10.97
CA CYS A 34 1.29 5.44 10.86
C CYS A 34 1.43 6.90 10.43
N ARG A 35 2.36 7.66 11.03
CA ARG A 35 2.63 9.05 10.65
C ARG A 35 3.17 9.17 9.24
N TYR A 36 4.12 8.31 8.86
CA TYR A 36 4.72 8.29 7.53
C TYR A 36 3.69 8.00 6.43
N LEU A 37 2.82 7.02 6.65
CA LEU A 37 1.79 6.64 5.69
C LEU A 37 0.51 7.47 5.79
N GLY A 38 0.34 8.26 6.85
CA GLY A 38 -0.90 8.98 7.12
C GLY A 38 -2.07 8.03 7.37
N CYS A 39 -1.84 7.00 8.19
CA CYS A 39 -2.86 6.02 8.58
C CYS A 39 -3.03 5.95 10.11
N GLY A 40 -4.13 5.38 10.55
CA GLY A 40 -4.45 5.21 11.97
C GLY A 40 -5.95 5.05 12.21
N PHE A 41 -6.36 4.88 13.46
CA PHE A 41 -7.77 4.75 13.83
C PHE A 41 -8.46 6.11 13.89
N LEU A 42 -9.60 6.27 13.20
CA LEU A 42 -10.43 7.47 13.29
C LEU A 42 -11.53 7.27 14.33
N PRO A 43 -11.47 7.92 15.52
CA PRO A 43 -12.52 7.80 16.52
C PRO A 43 -13.83 8.43 16.04
N ARG A 44 -14.95 7.88 16.51
CA ARG A 44 -16.27 8.50 16.30
C ARG A 44 -16.30 9.88 16.96
N ARG A 45 -16.66 10.91 16.20
CA ARG A 45 -16.91 12.24 16.75
C ARG A 45 -18.29 12.28 17.39
N SER A 46 -18.36 12.60 18.68
CA SER A 46 -19.61 12.70 19.45
C SER A 46 -20.51 13.86 19.03
N TRP A 47 -19.95 14.92 18.43
CA TRP A 47 -20.66 16.18 18.13
C TRP A 47 -21.17 16.33 16.68
N ALA A 48 -20.87 15.39 15.79
CA ALA A 48 -21.24 15.51 14.38
C ALA A 48 -22.67 14.99 14.14
N LYS A 49 -23.55 15.85 13.59
CA LYS A 49 -24.97 15.53 13.29
C LYS A 49 -25.14 14.35 12.32
N THR A 50 -24.14 14.07 11.48
CA THR A 50 -24.07 12.90 10.60
C THR A 50 -22.70 12.25 10.75
N GLY A 51 -22.66 10.97 11.13
CA GLY A 51 -21.42 10.22 11.25
C GLY A 51 -20.78 9.97 9.88
N SER A 52 -19.49 10.26 9.74
CA SER A 52 -18.73 9.81 8.56
C SER A 52 -18.69 8.28 8.55
N PRO A 53 -18.84 7.61 7.39
CA PRO A 53 -18.64 6.16 7.28
C PRO A 53 -17.23 5.70 7.66
N LEU A 54 -16.25 6.61 7.73
CA LEU A 54 -14.90 6.33 8.23
C LEU A 54 -14.79 6.31 9.75
N ASN A 55 -15.80 6.78 10.49
CA ASN A 55 -15.77 6.76 11.94
C ASN A 55 -15.64 5.31 12.45
N SER A 56 -14.83 5.15 13.49
CA SER A 56 -14.53 3.85 14.11
C SER A 56 -13.89 2.84 13.16
N ARG A 57 -13.11 3.30 12.18
CA ARG A 57 -12.34 2.45 11.25
C ARG A 57 -10.84 2.73 11.35
N LEU A 58 -10.02 1.79 10.88
CA LEU A 58 -8.63 2.09 10.54
C LEU A 58 -8.59 2.78 9.19
N VAL A 59 -8.13 4.02 9.15
CA VAL A 59 -8.15 4.88 7.96
C VAL A 59 -6.75 5.00 7.39
N PHE A 60 -6.67 4.90 6.06
CA PHE A 60 -5.48 5.18 5.25
C PHE A 60 -5.75 6.41 4.39
N GLN A 61 -4.87 7.40 4.45
CA GLN A 61 -4.92 8.53 3.54
C GLN A 61 -4.28 8.15 2.21
N VAL A 62 -5.06 8.17 1.13
CA VAL A 62 -4.56 7.92 -0.22
C VAL A 62 -4.09 9.23 -0.80
N ARG A 63 -2.79 9.32 -1.05
CA ARG A 63 -2.14 10.49 -1.63
C ARG A 63 -1.64 10.18 -3.03
N GLY A 64 -1.63 11.23 -3.86
CA GLY A 64 -0.94 11.25 -5.14
C GLY A 64 -0.07 12.49 -5.19
N VAL A 65 0.33 12.88 -6.40
CA VAL A 65 1.08 14.10 -6.63
C VAL A 65 0.45 14.95 -7.71
N ARG A 66 0.65 16.26 -7.59
CA ARG A 66 0.36 17.24 -8.61
C ARG A 66 1.66 17.91 -9.02
N GLU A 67 1.91 17.94 -10.32
CA GLU A 67 3.00 18.72 -10.89
C GLU A 67 2.55 20.17 -11.08
N ASN A 68 3.40 21.09 -10.68
CA ASN A 68 3.27 22.51 -10.96
C ASN A 68 4.62 23.06 -11.45
N GLY A 69 4.68 24.34 -11.84
CA GLY A 69 5.93 24.96 -12.31
C GLY A 69 7.08 25.02 -11.27
N GLN A 70 6.86 24.54 -10.04
CA GLN A 70 7.83 24.45 -8.96
C GLN A 70 8.16 22.99 -8.56
N GLY A 71 7.64 21.99 -9.29
CA GLY A 71 7.89 20.57 -9.05
C GLY A 71 6.66 19.79 -8.62
N LEU A 72 6.88 18.66 -7.95
CA LEU A 72 5.82 17.77 -7.47
C LEU A 72 5.38 18.16 -6.06
N GLN A 73 4.06 18.23 -5.84
CA GLN A 73 3.47 18.45 -4.53
C GLN A 73 2.51 17.32 -4.18
N PRO A 74 2.51 16.82 -2.93
CA PRO A 74 1.58 15.79 -2.51
C PRO A 74 0.15 16.35 -2.49
N VAL A 75 -0.80 15.55 -2.95
CA VAL A 75 -2.23 15.87 -2.89
C VAL A 75 -3.01 14.72 -2.28
N ILE A 76 -3.95 15.04 -1.40
CA ILE A 76 -4.86 14.05 -0.84
C ILE A 76 -5.93 13.73 -1.87
N LEU A 77 -6.03 12.47 -2.25
CA LEU A 77 -7.00 11.98 -3.23
C LEU A 77 -8.26 11.47 -2.54
N THR A 78 -8.08 10.68 -1.47
CA THR A 78 -9.18 10.14 -0.66
C THR A 78 -8.70 9.67 0.71
N HIS A 79 -9.64 9.18 1.50
CA HIS A 79 -9.38 8.39 2.69
C HIS A 79 -10.16 7.08 2.58
N THR A 80 -9.50 5.98 2.93
CA THR A 80 -10.04 4.63 2.85
C THR A 80 -10.03 4.00 4.24
N GLY A 81 -11.20 3.56 4.72
CA GLY A 81 -11.40 2.96 6.04
C GLY A 81 -11.61 1.46 5.97
N ARG A 82 -10.82 0.70 6.71
CA ARG A 82 -10.98 -0.73 6.97
C ARG A 82 -12.01 -0.95 8.10
N ALA A 83 -13.01 -1.80 7.85
CA ALA A 83 -13.95 -2.26 8.87
C ALA A 83 -13.23 -2.96 10.04
N LEU A 84 -13.71 -2.71 11.25
CA LEU A 84 -13.28 -3.33 12.50
C LEU A 84 -14.38 -4.18 13.16
N SER A 85 -15.61 -4.13 12.64
CA SER A 85 -16.72 -4.97 13.07
C SER A 85 -17.45 -5.58 11.88
N MET A 86 -18.17 -6.68 12.12
CA MET A 86 -19.01 -7.34 11.12
C MET A 86 -20.11 -6.40 10.61
N GLU A 87 -20.76 -5.64 11.50
CA GLU A 87 -21.77 -4.62 11.14
C GLU A 87 -21.23 -3.59 10.13
N GLN A 88 -20.00 -3.12 10.32
CA GLN A 88 -19.36 -2.18 9.40
C GLN A 88 -19.07 -2.80 8.03
N GLU A 89 -18.75 -4.09 8.01
CA GLU A 89 -18.46 -4.85 6.79
C GLU A 89 -19.74 -5.17 6.02
N GLU A 90 -20.81 -5.54 6.70
CA GLU A 90 -22.12 -5.76 6.08
C GLU A 90 -22.70 -4.47 5.48
N LEU A 91 -22.55 -3.34 6.17
CA LEU A 91 -23.11 -2.07 5.73
C LEU A 91 -22.34 -1.44 4.55
N ASN A 92 -21.01 -1.55 4.55
CA ASN A 92 -20.16 -0.78 3.64
C ASN A 92 -19.01 -1.57 3.01
N GLY A 93 -18.94 -2.88 3.26
CA GLY A 93 -17.82 -3.73 2.88
C GLY A 93 -16.61 -3.61 3.81
N LYS A 94 -15.66 -4.52 3.61
CA LYS A 94 -14.36 -4.57 4.29
C LYS A 94 -13.62 -3.24 4.21
N TYR A 95 -13.70 -2.56 3.06
CA TYR A 95 -13.12 -1.25 2.84
C TYR A 95 -14.14 -0.27 2.28
N TRP A 96 -14.21 0.92 2.88
CA TRP A 96 -15.01 2.03 2.38
C TRP A 96 -14.12 3.23 2.07
N SER A 97 -14.38 3.97 0.99
CA SER A 97 -13.61 5.16 0.63
C SER A 97 -14.52 6.29 0.18
N TYR A 98 -14.09 7.54 0.41
CA TYR A 98 -14.70 8.66 -0.32
C TYR A 98 -14.47 8.49 -1.83
N PRO A 99 -15.39 8.98 -2.69
CA PRO A 99 -15.30 8.80 -4.13
C PRO A 99 -13.96 9.24 -4.72
N PHE A 100 -13.28 8.31 -5.41
CA PHE A 100 -12.02 8.54 -6.12
C PHE A 100 -11.83 7.50 -7.22
N LYS A 101 -10.90 7.75 -8.15
CA LYS A 101 -10.59 6.82 -9.24
C LYS A 101 -9.53 5.81 -8.82
N LYS A 102 -9.92 4.80 -8.04
CA LYS A 102 -9.03 3.72 -7.58
C LYS A 102 -8.18 3.12 -8.71
N ALA A 103 -8.80 2.85 -9.86
CA ALA A 103 -8.15 2.27 -11.04
C ALA A 103 -7.08 3.17 -11.70
N TRP A 104 -6.87 4.39 -11.22
CA TRP A 104 -5.89 5.33 -11.78
C TRP A 104 -4.74 5.62 -10.80
N GLU A 105 -4.85 5.08 -9.59
CA GLU A 105 -3.99 5.47 -8.47
C GLU A 105 -3.32 4.25 -7.87
N ILE A 106 -2.12 4.50 -7.37
CA ILE A 106 -1.29 3.52 -6.67
C ILE A 106 -1.07 4.07 -5.27
N TYR A 107 -1.35 3.27 -4.26
CA TYR A 107 -1.16 3.70 -2.89
C TYR A 107 0.33 3.86 -2.58
N ASN A 108 0.68 4.89 -1.78
CA ASN A 108 2.05 5.27 -1.42
C ASN A 108 2.91 5.81 -2.59
N GLN A 109 2.33 6.11 -3.75
CA GLN A 109 3.05 6.65 -4.91
C GLN A 109 3.72 8.01 -4.64
N ASP A 110 3.16 8.82 -3.74
CA ASP A 110 3.69 10.13 -3.40
C ASP A 110 5.04 10.00 -2.69
N ASN A 111 5.16 9.07 -1.76
CA ASN A 111 6.42 8.81 -1.07
C ASN A 111 7.49 8.28 -2.04
N ILE A 112 7.14 7.45 -3.03
CA ILE A 112 8.10 7.02 -4.07
C ILE A 112 8.73 8.21 -4.80
N LEU A 113 7.99 9.30 -4.96
CA LEU A 113 8.39 10.47 -5.75
C LEU A 113 8.98 11.60 -4.91
N LEU A 114 8.67 11.65 -3.61
CA LEU A 114 8.95 12.79 -2.74
C LEU A 114 9.84 12.45 -1.52
N ASP A 115 9.92 11.19 -1.10
CA ASP A 115 10.81 10.75 -0.01
C ASP A 115 12.14 10.26 -0.59
N GLU A 116 13.25 10.89 -0.19
CA GLU A 116 14.58 10.58 -0.71
C GLU A 116 15.00 9.13 -0.43
N ALA A 117 14.63 8.57 0.73
CA ALA A 117 14.96 7.19 1.06
C ALA A 117 14.15 6.20 0.22
N ALA A 118 12.85 6.45 0.02
CA ALA A 118 12.01 5.67 -0.89
C ALA A 118 12.52 5.74 -2.33
N LEU A 119 12.92 6.93 -2.79
CA LEU A 119 13.50 7.14 -4.11
C LEU A 119 14.84 6.38 -4.27
N GLY A 120 15.73 6.48 -3.28
CA GLY A 120 17.00 5.75 -3.27
C GLY A 120 16.79 4.24 -3.33
N GLN A 121 15.87 3.71 -2.50
CA GLN A 121 15.53 2.29 -2.52
C GLN A 121 14.88 1.86 -3.83
N THR A 122 14.02 2.69 -4.42
CA THR A 122 13.35 2.40 -5.69
C THR A 122 14.36 2.31 -6.85
N ASN A 123 15.32 3.23 -6.89
CA ASN A 123 16.42 3.20 -7.87
C ASN A 123 17.33 1.99 -7.70
N MET A 124 17.64 1.61 -6.46
CA MET A 124 18.58 0.54 -6.16
C MET A 124 17.98 -0.86 -6.30
N PHE A 125 16.78 -1.08 -5.75
CA PHE A 125 16.19 -2.41 -5.59
C PHE A 125 14.98 -2.67 -6.51
N GLY A 126 14.34 -1.60 -7.00
CA GLY A 126 13.10 -1.66 -7.75
C GLY A 126 11.88 -1.26 -6.92
N LEU A 127 10.68 -1.39 -7.51
CA LEU A 127 9.41 -1.20 -6.80
C LEU A 127 8.87 -2.53 -6.28
N ILE A 128 8.32 -2.53 -5.07
CA ILE A 128 7.56 -3.66 -4.51
C ILE A 128 6.08 -3.34 -4.66
N LEU A 129 5.35 -4.13 -5.45
CA LEU A 129 3.93 -3.96 -5.71
C LEU A 129 3.12 -5.03 -4.96
N THR A 130 2.28 -4.59 -4.03
CA THR A 130 1.43 -5.43 -3.16
C THR A 130 -0.05 -5.24 -3.45
N GLU A 131 -0.91 -6.02 -2.80
CA GLU A 131 -2.36 -5.89 -2.91
C GLU A 131 -2.92 -4.74 -2.07
N GLY A 132 -2.54 -4.66 -0.79
CA GLY A 132 -3.26 -3.89 0.20
C GLY A 132 -2.44 -2.85 0.95
N PHE A 133 -3.17 -2.01 1.70
CA PHE A 133 -2.59 -0.96 2.52
C PHE A 133 -1.74 -1.50 3.68
N PHE A 134 -2.14 -2.64 4.27
CA PHE A 134 -1.43 -3.23 5.40
C PHE A 134 -0.11 -3.86 4.97
N ASP A 135 -0.01 -4.40 3.77
CA ASP A 135 1.23 -4.93 3.21
C ASP A 135 2.27 -3.81 3.08
N VAL A 136 1.86 -2.67 2.51
CA VAL A 136 2.72 -1.49 2.44
C VAL A 136 3.09 -0.99 3.83
N ALA A 137 2.14 -0.96 4.77
CA ALA A 137 2.44 -0.58 6.15
C ALA A 137 3.47 -1.50 6.80
N LYS A 138 3.33 -2.81 6.63
CA LYS A 138 4.25 -3.79 7.19
C LYS A 138 5.64 -3.73 6.53
N LEU A 139 5.69 -3.57 5.21
CA LEU A 139 6.94 -3.38 4.46
C LEU A 139 7.66 -2.09 4.91
N VAL A 140 6.94 -0.98 5.05
CA VAL A 140 7.49 0.28 5.55
C VAL A 140 7.98 0.15 7.00
N GLU A 141 7.21 -0.54 7.87
CA GLU A 141 7.64 -0.85 9.23
C GLU A 141 8.97 -1.61 9.25
N ALA A 142 9.17 -2.53 8.30
CA ALA A 142 10.42 -3.26 8.11
C ALA A 142 11.52 -2.46 7.39
N GLY A 143 11.30 -1.18 7.07
CA GLY A 143 12.25 -0.30 6.39
C GLY A 143 12.19 -0.33 4.86
N CYS A 144 11.26 -1.07 4.27
CA CYS A 144 11.05 -1.16 2.83
C CYS A 144 10.12 -0.03 2.34
N ARG A 145 10.68 1.15 2.07
CA ARG A 145 9.94 2.35 1.64
C ARG A 145 9.60 2.39 0.16
N ASN A 146 10.22 1.53 -0.65
CA ASN A 146 9.93 1.31 -2.07
C ASN A 146 8.68 0.46 -2.34
N ALA A 147 7.78 0.32 -1.36
CA ALA A 147 6.57 -0.47 -1.45
C ALA A 147 5.35 0.37 -1.82
N VAL A 148 4.50 -0.17 -2.69
CA VAL A 148 3.26 0.44 -3.17
C VAL A 148 2.16 -0.61 -3.30
N ALA A 149 0.89 -0.20 -3.29
CA ALA A 149 -0.23 -1.13 -3.44
C ALA A 149 -1.17 -0.78 -4.59
N LEU A 150 -1.67 -1.83 -5.25
CA LEU A 150 -2.76 -1.78 -6.23
C LEU A 150 -4.12 -1.45 -5.59
N MET A 151 -4.23 -1.68 -4.29
CA MET A 151 -5.48 -1.68 -3.52
C MET A 151 -6.43 -2.82 -3.95
N GLY A 152 -5.90 -3.94 -4.42
CA GLY A 152 -6.59 -5.15 -4.87
C GLY A 152 -5.65 -6.09 -5.63
N ASN A 153 -6.16 -7.23 -6.12
CA ASN A 153 -5.37 -8.26 -6.79
C ASN A 153 -5.25 -8.12 -8.32
N ALA A 154 -5.93 -7.14 -8.93
CA ALA A 154 -5.87 -6.89 -10.38
C ALA A 154 -5.32 -5.50 -10.66
N ILE A 155 -4.40 -5.41 -11.62
CA ILE A 155 -3.93 -4.12 -12.13
C ILE A 155 -4.90 -3.60 -13.19
N SER A 156 -5.10 -2.30 -13.25
CA SER A 156 -5.91 -1.64 -14.28
C SER A 156 -5.04 -0.89 -15.29
N LEU A 157 -5.58 -0.54 -16.46
CA LEU A 157 -4.81 0.22 -17.46
C LEU A 157 -4.32 1.57 -16.90
N GLY A 158 -5.18 2.28 -16.17
CA GLY A 158 -4.79 3.55 -15.54
C GLY A 158 -3.68 3.41 -14.51
N GLN A 159 -3.60 2.29 -13.80
CA GLN A 159 -2.47 2.00 -12.90
C GLN A 159 -1.19 1.66 -13.67
N ILE A 160 -1.28 0.98 -14.81
CA ILE A 160 -0.12 0.75 -15.68
C ILE A 160 0.41 2.08 -16.22
N GLU A 161 -0.48 2.94 -16.75
CA GLU A 161 -0.14 4.29 -17.19
C GLU A 161 0.50 5.10 -16.06
N ARG A 162 -0.01 4.95 -14.84
CA ARG A 162 0.59 5.56 -13.65
C ARG A 162 2.00 5.04 -13.39
N LEU A 163 2.26 3.73 -13.47
CA LEU A 163 3.62 3.18 -13.33
C LEU A 163 4.56 3.68 -14.43
N VAL A 164 4.07 3.82 -15.67
CA VAL A 164 4.86 4.39 -16.79
C VAL A 164 5.23 5.84 -16.47
N TRP A 165 4.27 6.62 -15.97
CA TRP A 165 4.49 7.99 -15.55
C TRP A 165 5.49 8.09 -14.38
N ILE A 166 5.41 7.20 -13.38
CA ILE A 166 6.39 7.12 -12.28
C ILE A 166 7.78 6.78 -12.83
N ARG A 167 7.90 5.80 -13.74
CA ARG A 167 9.17 5.38 -14.36
C ARG A 167 9.88 6.52 -15.09
N SER A 168 9.12 7.46 -15.66
CA SER A 168 9.68 8.63 -16.33
C SER A 168 10.34 9.65 -15.38
N ARG A 169 10.11 9.54 -14.07
CA ARG A 169 10.62 10.44 -13.03
C ARG A 169 11.59 9.73 -12.08
N VAL A 170 11.37 8.44 -11.83
CA VAL A 170 12.20 7.61 -10.95
C VAL A 170 12.54 6.34 -11.71
N ARG A 171 13.84 6.07 -11.87
CA ARG A 171 14.28 4.82 -12.45
C ARG A 171 14.03 3.70 -11.44
N PHE A 172 13.53 2.57 -11.92
CA PHE A 172 13.55 1.34 -11.13
C PHE A 172 13.91 0.17 -12.05
N PRO A 173 14.87 -0.68 -11.67
CA PRO A 173 15.37 -1.77 -12.52
C PRO A 173 14.34 -2.88 -12.72
N ARG A 174 13.38 -3.02 -11.80
CA ARG A 174 12.35 -4.05 -11.82
C ARG A 174 11.13 -3.66 -10.99
N ILE A 175 10.04 -4.38 -11.20
CA ILE A 175 8.90 -4.45 -10.30
C ILE A 175 8.86 -5.87 -9.70
N LEU A 176 8.90 -5.98 -8.38
CA LEU A 176 8.56 -7.20 -7.67
C LEU A 176 7.05 -7.23 -7.40
N LEU A 177 6.37 -8.29 -7.80
CA LEU A 177 4.99 -8.57 -7.40
C LEU A 177 5.02 -9.40 -6.12
N PHE A 178 4.57 -8.80 -5.02
CA PHE A 178 4.46 -9.44 -3.70
C PHE A 178 2.99 -9.46 -3.28
N LEU A 179 2.18 -10.18 -4.07
CA LEU A 179 0.75 -10.36 -3.87
C LEU A 179 0.48 -11.56 -2.94
N ASP A 180 -0.78 -11.69 -2.51
CA ASP A 180 -1.18 -12.66 -1.48
C ASP A 180 -0.93 -14.10 -1.95
N ARG A 181 -0.60 -14.99 -0.99
CA ARG A 181 -0.36 -16.44 -1.17
C ARG A 181 -1.66 -17.24 -1.38
N ASP A 182 -2.79 -16.59 -1.60
CA ASP A 182 -4.05 -17.26 -1.90
C ASP A 182 -4.21 -17.53 -3.42
N PRO A 183 -5.18 -18.35 -3.85
CA PRO A 183 -5.37 -18.64 -5.27
C PRO A 183 -5.64 -17.40 -6.13
N ALA A 184 -6.31 -16.39 -5.59
CA ALA A 184 -6.62 -15.16 -6.31
C ALA A 184 -5.38 -14.28 -6.48
N GLY A 185 -4.56 -14.14 -5.44
CA GLY A 185 -3.27 -13.44 -5.48
C GLY A 185 -2.27 -14.12 -6.41
N LYS A 186 -2.15 -15.46 -6.36
CA LYS A 186 -1.30 -16.23 -7.29
C LYS A 186 -1.71 -16.05 -8.75
N THR A 187 -3.01 -16.13 -9.04
CA THR A 187 -3.55 -15.91 -10.39
C THR A 187 -3.36 -14.46 -10.83
N GLY A 188 -3.66 -13.51 -9.94
CA GLY A 188 -3.49 -12.08 -10.16
C GLY A 188 -2.05 -11.72 -10.47
N ALA A 189 -1.07 -12.29 -9.77
CA ALA A 189 0.35 -12.03 -9.99
C ALA A 189 0.78 -12.39 -11.42
N LEU A 190 0.30 -13.52 -11.96
CA LEU A 190 0.60 -13.94 -13.34
C LEU A 190 0.02 -12.96 -14.37
N GLN A 191 -1.24 -12.54 -14.18
CA GLN A 191 -1.92 -11.59 -15.06
C GLN A 191 -1.29 -10.20 -15.00
N VAL A 192 -0.95 -9.72 -13.79
CA VAL A 192 -0.27 -8.45 -13.58
C VAL A 192 1.11 -8.49 -14.24
N ARG A 193 1.87 -9.58 -14.06
CA ARG A 193 3.18 -9.77 -14.70
C ARG A 193 3.09 -9.67 -16.22
N GLU A 194 2.18 -10.40 -16.84
CA GLU A 194 2.00 -10.40 -18.30
C GLU A 194 1.68 -8.99 -18.81
N ARG A 195 0.73 -8.30 -18.17
CA ARG A 195 0.33 -6.96 -18.58
C ARG A 195 1.45 -5.93 -18.42
N LEU A 196 2.20 -5.99 -17.33
CA LEU A 196 3.35 -5.11 -17.11
C LEU A 196 4.51 -5.42 -18.07
N PHE A 197 4.74 -6.70 -18.38
CA PHE A 197 5.74 -7.11 -19.36
C PHE A 197 5.44 -6.52 -20.75
N HIS A 198 4.18 -6.54 -21.19
CA HIS A 198 3.75 -5.90 -22.44
C HIS A 198 3.99 -4.38 -22.48
N HIS A 199 4.15 -3.73 -21.33
CA HIS A 199 4.48 -2.30 -21.21
C HIS A 199 5.98 -2.07 -20.94
N GLY A 200 6.81 -3.10 -21.14
CA GLY A 200 8.26 -3.01 -21.04
C GLY A 200 8.77 -2.89 -19.62
N PHE A 201 8.04 -3.39 -18.62
CA PHE A 201 8.56 -3.49 -17.25
C PHE A 201 9.25 -4.85 -17.05
N PRO A 202 10.49 -4.88 -16.52
CA PRO A 202 11.04 -6.09 -15.93
C PRO A 202 10.26 -6.44 -14.66
N VAL A 203 9.70 -7.65 -14.60
CA VAL A 203 8.84 -8.07 -13.50
C VAL A 203 9.32 -9.40 -12.91
N THR A 204 9.43 -9.45 -11.59
CA THR A 204 9.67 -10.68 -10.82
C THR A 204 8.46 -10.94 -9.94
N VAL A 205 8.05 -12.20 -9.82
CA VAL A 205 6.99 -12.61 -8.88
C VAL A 205 7.67 -13.17 -7.64
N PHE A 206 7.23 -12.75 -6.45
CA PHE A 206 7.72 -13.30 -5.21
C PHE A 206 7.40 -14.80 -5.14
N ASP A 207 8.42 -15.62 -4.90
CA ASP A 207 8.27 -17.06 -4.77
C ASP A 207 7.85 -17.42 -3.35
N TRP A 208 6.59 -17.77 -3.16
CA TRP A 208 6.06 -18.19 -1.86
C TRP A 208 6.55 -19.58 -1.43
N GLU A 209 7.10 -20.39 -2.34
CA GLU A 209 7.58 -21.75 -2.05
C GLU A 209 9.10 -21.78 -1.82
N GLN A 210 9.77 -20.63 -1.85
CA GLN A 210 11.20 -20.53 -1.62
C GLN A 210 11.59 -20.94 -0.19
N LEU A 211 12.78 -21.51 -0.06
CA LEU A 211 13.36 -21.86 1.25
C LEU A 211 14.14 -20.66 1.79
N VAL A 212 13.85 -20.26 3.02
CA VAL A 212 14.46 -19.12 3.68
C VAL A 212 15.07 -19.56 5.00
N SER A 213 16.31 -19.16 5.24
CA SER A 213 16.93 -19.23 6.56
C SER A 213 16.55 -17.98 7.34
N PHE A 214 15.67 -18.13 8.33
CA PHE A 214 15.44 -17.09 9.32
C PHE A 214 16.40 -17.33 10.49
N ASN A 215 17.12 -16.30 10.92
CA ASN A 215 18.01 -16.32 12.09
C ASN A 215 19.14 -17.38 12.06
N GLY A 216 19.65 -17.73 10.87
CA GLY A 216 20.78 -18.66 10.73
C GLY A 216 20.40 -20.13 10.89
N GLU A 217 19.11 -20.47 10.99
CA GLU A 217 18.64 -21.85 10.93
C GLU A 217 18.80 -22.44 9.51
N LYS A 218 18.65 -23.77 9.37
CA LYS A 218 18.55 -24.39 8.04
C LYS A 218 17.40 -23.75 7.24
N PRO A 219 17.58 -23.50 5.93
CA PRO A 219 16.50 -22.97 5.09
C PRO A 219 15.24 -23.83 5.18
N LYS A 220 14.11 -23.19 5.46
CA LYS A 220 12.79 -23.82 5.58
C LYS A 220 11.79 -23.10 4.68
N PRO A 221 10.71 -23.77 4.25
CA PRO A 221 9.63 -23.10 3.53
C PRO A 221 9.03 -21.97 4.36
N ILE A 222 8.51 -20.94 3.69
CA ILE A 222 7.71 -19.91 4.35
C ILE A 222 6.46 -20.58 4.97
N PRO A 223 6.20 -20.41 6.29
CA PRO A 223 5.06 -21.02 6.95
C PRO A 223 3.73 -20.79 6.22
N GLU A 224 2.90 -21.82 6.10
CA GLU A 224 1.61 -21.72 5.41
C GLU A 224 0.64 -20.73 6.06
N SER A 225 0.85 -20.40 7.34
CA SER A 225 0.06 -19.39 8.05
C SER A 225 0.31 -17.97 7.54
N ILE A 226 1.43 -17.70 6.86
CA ILE A 226 1.73 -16.41 6.25
C ILE A 226 1.04 -16.37 4.89
N LYS A 227 0.00 -15.53 4.78
CA LYS A 227 -0.81 -15.40 3.56
C LYS A 227 -0.50 -14.14 2.78
N ASP A 228 -0.01 -13.10 3.42
CA ASP A 228 0.35 -11.83 2.76
C ASP A 228 1.60 -11.22 3.42
N PRO A 229 2.18 -10.13 2.86
CA PRO A 229 3.29 -9.46 3.51
C PRO A 229 2.95 -8.93 4.91
N ALA A 230 1.69 -8.58 5.20
CA ALA A 230 1.27 -8.07 6.50
C ALA A 230 1.29 -9.11 7.62
N ASP A 231 1.21 -10.41 7.28
CA ASP A 231 1.36 -11.54 8.22
C ASP A 231 2.81 -11.80 8.63
N MET A 232 3.80 -11.28 7.88
CA MET A 232 5.21 -11.46 8.23
C MET A 232 5.64 -10.57 9.40
N SER A 233 6.60 -11.07 10.19
CA SER A 233 7.32 -10.25 11.16
C SER A 233 8.27 -9.27 10.46
N VAL A 234 8.66 -8.20 11.16
CA VAL A 234 9.63 -7.23 10.65
C VAL A 234 10.97 -7.91 10.36
N GLU A 235 11.41 -8.81 11.24
CA GLU A 235 12.66 -9.55 11.13
C GLU A 235 12.64 -10.51 9.93
N GLN A 236 11.50 -11.13 9.65
CA GLN A 236 11.32 -11.98 8.46
C GLN A 236 11.50 -11.17 7.18
N ILE A 237 10.81 -10.03 7.05
CA ILE A 237 10.93 -9.15 5.87
C ILE A 237 12.36 -8.63 5.71
N GLN A 238 12.99 -8.19 6.79
CA GLN A 238 14.37 -7.72 6.76
C GLN A 238 15.35 -8.84 6.36
N THR A 239 15.10 -10.07 6.80
CA THR A 239 15.91 -11.23 6.40
C THR A 239 15.76 -11.52 4.91
N LEU A 240 14.52 -11.50 4.38
CA LEU A 240 14.28 -11.69 2.94
C LEU A 240 15.05 -10.64 2.12
N ARG A 241 15.00 -9.37 2.54
CA ARG A 241 15.71 -8.27 1.90
C ARG A 241 17.23 -8.42 1.97
N ARG A 242 17.79 -8.81 3.12
CA ARG A 242 19.24 -9.05 3.28
C ARG A 242 19.75 -10.18 2.39
N HIS A 243 18.93 -11.19 2.11
CA HIS A 243 19.25 -12.27 1.19
C HIS A 243 19.07 -11.89 -0.29
N GLY A 244 18.72 -10.64 -0.60
CA GLY A 244 18.57 -10.16 -1.97
C GLY A 244 17.33 -10.69 -2.70
N ILE A 245 16.37 -11.24 -1.97
CA ILE A 245 15.11 -11.74 -2.56
C ILE A 245 14.34 -10.58 -3.20
N PHE A 246 14.39 -9.40 -2.58
CA PHE A 246 13.86 -8.17 -3.17
C PHE A 246 14.62 -6.91 -2.81
#